data_AF-A0AB37UQS0-F1
#
_entry.id   AF-A0AB37UQS0-F1
#
_cell.length_a   1.000
_cell.length_b   1.000
_cell.length_c   1.000
_cell.angle_alpha   90.00
_cell.angle_beta   90.00
_cell.angle_gamma   90.00
#
_symmetry.space_group_name_H-M   'P 1'
#
loop_
_entity.id
_entity.type
_entity.pdbx_description
1 polymer ?
#
loop_
_entity_poly.entity_id
_entity_poly.type
_entity_poly.pdbx_seq_one_letter_code
_entity_poly.pdbx_strand_id
1 'polypeptide(L)'
;MSLYWRFEPVRVDFHLDGGYTRVILERLVGKGMLDGEWYWEISTSSIPPNLRNIGSRFLLSWQDTYNPGNLEDIRAAYADLPIVELLSE
;
A
#
# COMPACT_ATOMS: atom_id res chain seq x y z
N MET A 1 -1.08 -21.38 11.29
CA MET A 1 -0.37 -20.09 11.31
C MET A 1 -1.44 -19.01 11.42
N SER A 2 -1.29 -18.03 12.31
CA SER A 2 -2.25 -16.92 12.40
C SER A 2 -1.96 -15.90 11.30
N LEU A 3 -3.01 -15.38 10.68
CA LEU A 3 -2.93 -14.26 9.75
C LEU A 3 -3.33 -12.98 10.49
N TYR A 4 -2.59 -11.91 10.21
CA TYR A 4 -2.81 -10.58 10.74
C TYR A 4 -3.03 -9.63 9.59
N TRP A 5 -3.93 -8.68 9.79
CA TRP A 5 -4.06 -7.56 8.86
C TRP A 5 -2.80 -6.70 8.88
N ARG A 6 -2.53 -6.07 7.74
CA ARG A 6 -1.48 -5.09 7.52
C ARG A 6 -2.11 -3.86 6.90
N PHE A 7 -1.56 -2.70 7.24
CA PHE A 7 -1.95 -1.42 6.65
C PHE A 7 -0.68 -0.65 6.32
N GLU A 8 -0.62 -0.13 5.10
CA GLU A 8 0.46 0.75 4.67
C GLU A 8 -0.12 1.89 3.82
N PRO A 9 0.08 3.16 4.18
CA PRO A 9 -0.27 4.29 3.34
C PRO A 9 0.64 4.25 2.11
N VAL A 10 0.01 4.29 0.94
CA VAL A 10 0.73 4.25 -0.32
C VAL A 10 0.29 5.37 -1.26
N ARG A 11 1.18 5.71 -2.19
CA ARG A 11 0.92 6.66 -3.28
C ARG A 11 1.15 5.99 -4.62
N VAL A 12 0.24 6.17 -5.57
CA VAL A 12 0.44 5.71 -6.96
C VAL A 12 1.61 6.46 -7.59
N ASP A 13 2.60 5.72 -8.07
CA ASP A 13 3.77 6.28 -8.77
C ASP A 13 3.54 6.28 -10.29
N PHE A 14 3.42 5.10 -10.89
CA PHE A 14 3.10 4.93 -12.30
C PHE A 14 2.51 3.56 -12.60
N HIS A 15 1.94 3.42 -13.80
CA HIS A 15 1.41 2.16 -14.31
C HIS A 15 2.45 1.45 -15.16
N LEU A 16 2.53 0.13 -14.96
CA LEU A 16 3.41 -0.77 -15.68
C LEU A 16 2.63 -1.45 -16.81
N ASP A 17 3.35 -1.74 -17.89
CA ASP A 17 2.83 -2.64 -18.93
C ASP A 17 2.50 -4.00 -18.31
N GLY A 18 1.38 -4.60 -18.73
CA GLY A 18 0.90 -5.87 -18.18
C GLY A 18 -0.14 -5.77 -17.06
N GLY A 19 -0.65 -4.56 -16.76
CA GLY A 19 -1.79 -4.40 -15.86
C GLY A 19 -1.41 -4.28 -14.38
N TYR A 20 -0.19 -3.85 -14.09
CA TYR A 20 0.29 -3.59 -12.74
C TYR A 20 0.47 -2.08 -12.50
N THR A 21 0.44 -1.69 -11.23
CA THR A 21 0.68 -0.32 -10.77
C THR A 21 1.75 -0.36 -9.70
N ARG A 22 2.77 0.48 -9.86
CA ARG A 22 3.75 0.72 -8.80
C ARG A 22 3.18 1.73 -7.81
N VAL A 23 3.24 1.38 -6.54
CA VAL A 23 2.88 2.25 -5.43
C VAL A 23 4.08 2.44 -4.49
N ILE A 24 4.25 3.64 -3.96
CA ILE A 24 5.29 3.99 -2.99
C ILE A 24 4.74 3.82 -1.59
N LEU A 25 5.52 3.17 -0.71
CA LEU A 25 5.19 2.97 0.70
C LEU A 25 5.64 4.20 1.50
N GLU A 26 4.68 5.07 1.84
CA GLU A 26 4.98 6.43 2.32
C GLU A 26 5.71 6.44 3.67
N ARG A 27 5.46 5.48 4.57
CA ARG A 27 6.14 5.45 5.89
C ARG A 27 7.59 4.99 5.82
N LEU A 28 8.00 4.41 4.69
CA LEU A 28 9.35 3.88 4.47
C LEU A 28 10.21 4.85 3.64
N VAL A 29 9.61 5.90 3.09
CA VAL A 29 10.34 6.99 2.42
C VAL A 29 11.31 7.63 3.41
N GLY A 30 12.59 7.78 3.01
CA GLY A 30 13.64 8.37 3.83
C GLY A 30 14.21 7.48 4.95
N LYS A 31 13.74 6.23 5.11
CA LYS A 31 14.26 5.27 6.11
C LYS A 31 15.35 4.32 5.63
N GLY A 32 15.91 4.58 4.45
CA GLY A 32 17.17 3.99 3.99
C GLY A 32 17.00 2.95 2.89
N MET A 33 17.29 3.36 1.67
CA MET A 33 18.52 3.00 0.95
C MET A 33 18.93 4.21 0.10
N LEU A 34 20.21 4.33 -0.26
CA LEU A 34 20.78 5.37 -1.14
C LEU A 34 19.77 5.80 -2.22
N ASP A 35 19.18 6.99 -2.05
CA ASP A 35 18.22 7.64 -2.97
C ASP A 35 16.93 6.88 -3.38
N GLY A 36 16.54 5.80 -2.67
CA GLY A 36 15.40 4.95 -3.05
C GLY A 36 14.13 5.10 -2.19
N GLU A 37 12.98 5.26 -2.84
CA GLU A 37 11.66 5.05 -2.22
C GLU A 37 11.33 3.55 -2.17
N TRP A 38 10.79 3.05 -1.05
CA TRP A 38 10.27 1.67 -1.00
C TRP A 38 8.99 1.59 -1.82
N TYR A 39 8.92 0.64 -2.76
CA TYR A 39 7.77 0.47 -3.64
C TYR A 39 7.27 -0.97 -3.65
N TRP A 40 6.03 -1.13 -4.07
CA TRP A 40 5.40 -2.41 -4.35
C TRP A 40 4.63 -2.31 -5.66
N GLU A 41 4.72 -3.34 -6.48
CA GLU A 41 3.92 -3.51 -7.69
C GLU A 41 2.70 -4.36 -7.37
N ILE A 42 1.50 -3.80 -7.57
CA ILE A 42 0.23 -4.46 -7.31
C ILE A 42 -0.61 -4.50 -8.58
N SER A 43 -1.54 -5.45 -8.68
CA SER A 43 -2.45 -5.50 -9.82
C SER A 43 -3.27 -4.21 -9.91
N THR A 44 -3.28 -3.57 -11.08
CA THR A 44 -4.06 -2.35 -11.33
C THR A 44 -5.56 -2.62 -11.17
N SER A 45 -6.02 -3.85 -11.43
CA SER A 45 -7.42 -4.22 -11.25
C SER A 45 -7.84 -4.19 -9.77
N SER A 46 -6.92 -4.43 -8.84
CA SER A 46 -7.16 -4.35 -7.40
C SER A 46 -7.35 -2.91 -6.88
N ILE A 47 -6.94 -1.91 -7.66
CA ILE A 47 -7.12 -0.50 -7.31
C ILE A 47 -8.46 0.00 -7.87
N PRO A 48 -9.32 0.63 -7.06
CA PRO A 48 -10.54 1.28 -7.54
C PRO A 48 -10.24 2.32 -8.64
N PRO A 49 -11.03 2.41 -9.73
CA PRO A 49 -10.72 3.31 -10.86
C PRO A 49 -10.44 4.77 -10.47
N ASN A 50 -11.15 5.30 -9.48
CA ASN A 50 -10.98 6.67 -8.98
C ASN A 50 -9.65 6.90 -8.24
N LEU A 51 -8.98 5.84 -7.81
CA LEU A 51 -7.70 5.87 -7.09
C LEU A 51 -6.50 5.48 -7.98
N ARG A 52 -6.73 5.20 -9.27
CA ARG A 52 -5.65 4.82 -10.19
C ARG A 52 -4.82 6.01 -10.68
N ASN A 53 -5.27 7.25 -10.49
CA ASN A 53 -4.52 8.41 -10.98
C ASN A 53 -3.13 8.47 -10.30
N ILE A 54 -2.09 8.80 -11.07
CA ILE A 54 -0.74 9.06 -10.54
C ILE A 54 -0.83 10.10 -9.42
N GLY A 55 -0.17 9.82 -8.29
CA GLY A 55 -0.20 10.65 -7.08
C GLY A 55 -1.40 10.38 -6.16
N SER A 56 -2.38 9.54 -6.53
CA SER A 56 -3.47 9.14 -5.64
C SER A 56 -2.91 8.43 -4.41
N ARG A 57 -3.49 8.73 -3.24
CA ARG A 57 -3.09 8.15 -1.95
C ARG A 57 -4.21 7.30 -1.40
N PHE A 58 -3.86 6.16 -0.82
CA PHE A 58 -4.80 5.26 -0.17
C PHE A 58 -4.10 4.37 0.85
N LEU A 59 -4.87 3.76 1.75
CA LEU A 59 -4.36 2.83 2.74
C LEU A 59 -4.44 1.41 2.18
N LEU A 60 -3.32 0.86 1.75
CA LEU A 60 -3.22 -0.50 1.26
C LEU A 60 -3.35 -1.47 2.42
N SER A 61 -4.18 -2.51 2.28
CA SER A 61 -4.35 -3.54 3.30
C SER A 61 -4.25 -4.95 2.75
N TRP A 62 -3.56 -5.84 3.47
CA TRP A 62 -3.38 -7.24 3.10
C TRP A 62 -3.23 -8.12 4.35
N GLN A 63 -3.34 -9.43 4.19
CA GLN A 63 -3.08 -10.38 5.27
C GLN A 63 -1.67 -10.96 5.18
N ASP A 64 -0.98 -11.04 6.31
CA ASP A 64 0.36 -11.62 6.43
C ASP A 64 0.53 -12.34 7.77
N THR A 65 1.53 -13.19 7.89
CA THR A 65 1.86 -13.95 9.11
C THR A 65 2.65 -13.12 10.12
N TYR A 66 3.25 -12.01 9.71
CA TYR A 66 3.97 -11.09 10.59
C TYR A 66 3.02 -10.09 11.27
N ASN A 67 2.87 -10.19 12.59
CA ASN A 67 2.12 -9.25 13.41
C ASN A 67 2.96 -7.98 13.68
N PRO A 68 2.58 -6.80 13.16
CA PRO A 68 3.33 -5.57 13.40
C PRO A 68 3.08 -4.95 14.79
N GLY A 69 2.04 -5.39 15.52
CA GLY A 69 1.67 -4.87 16.83
C GLY A 69 1.07 -3.44 16.85
N ASN A 70 1.16 -2.68 15.76
CA ASN A 70 0.74 -1.27 15.66
C ASN A 70 -0.41 -1.02 14.67
N LEU A 71 -1.24 -2.03 14.43
CA LEU A 71 -2.30 -2.01 13.42
C LEU A 71 -3.27 -0.83 13.59
N GLU A 72 -3.79 -0.68 14.80
CA GLU A 72 -4.79 0.34 15.14
C GLU A 72 -4.19 1.74 15.06
N ASP A 73 -2.92 1.91 15.44
CA ASP A 73 -2.23 3.19 15.36
C ASP A 73 -2.08 3.67 13.91
N ILE A 74 -1.73 2.76 13.00
CA ILE A 74 -1.62 3.09 11.57
C ILE A 74 -3.00 3.44 11.02
N ARG A 75 -4.02 2.63 11.30
CA ARG A 75 -5.37 2.90 10.80
C ARG A 75 -5.90 4.23 11.31
N ALA A 76 -5.66 4.57 12.58
CA ALA A 76 -6.05 5.84 13.17
C ALA A 76 -5.29 7.03 12.56
N ALA A 77 -3.99 6.88 12.30
CA ALA A 77 -3.16 7.95 11.74
C ALA A 77 -3.51 8.32 10.29
N TYR A 78 -4.12 7.41 9.54
CA TYR A 78 -4.49 7.57 8.12
C TYR A 78 -5.99 7.34 7.89
N ALA A 79 -6.82 7.70 8.86
CA ALA A 79 -8.27 7.45 8.83
C ALA A 79 -9.01 8.21 7.72
N ASP A 80 -8.38 9.22 7.12
CA ASP A 80 -8.89 9.99 5.98
C ASP A 80 -8.64 9.30 4.62
N LEU A 81 -7.73 8.33 4.57
CA LEU A 81 -7.42 7.62 3.34
C LEU A 81 -8.41 6.47 3.08
N PRO A 82 -8.88 6.30 1.84
CA PRO A 82 -9.68 5.14 1.48
C PRO A 82 -8.85 3.86 1.62
N ILE A 83 -9.47 2.79 2.14
CA ILE A 83 -8.82 1.48 2.29
C ILE A 83 -8.93 0.70 0.98
N VAL A 84 -7.82 0.15 0.51
CA VAL A 84 -7.75 -0.74 -0.65
C VAL A 84 -7.21 -2.09 -0.21
N GLU A 85 -8.09 -3.09 -0.20
CA GLU A 85 -7.75 -4.46 0.17
C GLU A 85 -7.13 -5.22 -1.01
N LEU A 86 -5.90 -5.71 -0.83
CA LEU A 86 -5.33 -6.75 -1.67
C LEU A 86 -5.93 -8.08 -1.24
N LEU A 87 -6.84 -8.58 -2.05
CA LEU A 87 -7.29 -9.95 -1.95
C LEU A 87 -6.15 -10.85 -2.43
N SER A 88 -5.74 -11.79 -1.58
CA SER A 88 -4.84 -12.87 -1.98
C SER A 88 -5.50 -13.63 -3.13
N GLU A 89 -4.82 -13.76 -4.27
CA GLU A 89 -5.22 -14.68 -5.34
C GLU A 89 -5.03 -16.15 -4.92
#